data_AF-W4PCV9-F1
#
_entry.id   AF-W4PCV9-F1
#
_cell.length_a   1.000
_cell.length_b   1.000
_cell.length_c   1.000
_cell.angle_alpha   90.00
_cell.angle_beta   90.00
_cell.angle_gamma   90.00
#
_symmetry.space_group_name_H-M   'P 1'
#
loop_
_entity.id
_entity.type
_entity.pdbx_description
1 polymer ?
#
loop_
_entity_poly.entity_id
_entity_poly.type
_entity_poly.pdbx_seq_one_letter_code
_entity_poly.pdbx_strand_id
1 'polypeptide(L)'
;MTNETRKNSRAGNWWALSPLLVFLCLYLATSLIINDFYKVPITVAFLISSCYAIVITRGLKPEQRIYQFSVGASNKNIMLMIWIFILAGAFAQSAKQMELSTPQ
;
A
#
# COMPACT_ATOMS: atom_id res chain seq x y z
N MET A 1 -27.73 9.50 31.93
CA MET A 1 -26.64 8.55 32.20
C MET A 1 -26.79 7.36 31.27
N THR A 2 -26.11 7.35 30.12
CA THR A 2 -25.99 6.15 29.27
C THR A 2 -24.56 6.03 28.82
N ASN A 3 -23.94 4.93 29.24
CA ASN A 3 -22.51 4.67 29.18
C ASN A 3 -22.03 4.41 27.75
N GLU A 4 -21.13 5.27 27.27
CA GLU A 4 -20.32 5.10 26.05
C GLU A 4 -19.19 4.08 26.29
N THR A 5 -19.53 2.83 26.58
CA THR A 5 -18.53 1.76 26.73
C THR A 5 -18.39 0.97 25.43
N ARG A 6 -17.62 1.50 24.47
CA ARG A 6 -17.06 0.71 23.36
C ARG A 6 -15.53 0.80 23.37
N LYS A 7 -14.93 0.33 24.46
CA LYS A 7 -13.52 -0.09 24.48
C LYS A 7 -13.39 -1.31 23.55
N ASN A 8 -13.09 -1.07 22.28
CA ASN A 8 -12.67 -2.12 21.37
C ASN A 8 -11.14 -2.09 21.31
N SER A 9 -10.51 -2.63 22.36
CA SER A 9 -9.09 -3.00 22.32
C SER A 9 -8.96 -4.21 21.39
N ARG A 10 -9.03 -3.96 20.08
CA ARG A 10 -8.51 -4.89 19.09
C ARG A 10 -7.01 -4.91 19.32
N ALA A 11 -6.52 -5.96 19.96
CA ALA A 11 -5.11 -6.21 20.10
C ALA A 11 -4.48 -6.03 18.70
N GLY A 12 -3.69 -4.97 18.55
CA GLY A 12 -3.01 -4.70 17.30
C GLY A 12 -2.07 -5.85 17.06
N ASN A 13 -2.47 -6.80 16.19
CA ASN A 13 -1.57 -7.84 15.73
C ASN A 13 -0.43 -7.11 15.01
N TRP A 14 0.70 -6.89 15.70
CA TRP A 14 1.95 -6.41 15.10
C TRP A 14 2.34 -7.23 13.86
N TRP A 15 1.86 -8.46 13.79
CA TRP A 15 1.96 -9.35 12.63
C TRP A 15 1.24 -8.85 11.36
N ALA A 16 0.19 -8.04 11.46
CA ALA A 16 -0.44 -7.41 10.31
C ALA A 16 0.43 -6.33 9.66
N LEU A 17 1.41 -5.78 10.41
CA LEU A 17 2.39 -4.83 9.91
C LEU A 17 3.60 -5.51 9.25
N SER A 18 3.73 -6.84 9.39
CA SER A 18 4.85 -7.59 8.82
C SER A 18 5.03 -7.41 7.30
N PRO A 19 3.98 -7.35 6.46
CA PRO A 19 4.17 -7.17 5.01
C PRO A 19 4.70 -5.77 4.69
N LEU A 20 4.25 -4.76 5.45
CA LEU A 20 4.75 -3.38 5.34
C LEU A 20 6.21 -3.28 5.79
N LEU A 21 6.59 -3.98 6.86
CA LEU A 21 7.97 -4.04 7.32
C LEU A 21 8.88 -4.72 6.29
N VAL A 22 8.43 -5.82 5.69
CA VAL A 22 9.15 -6.51 4.62
C VAL A 22 9.28 -5.62 3.38
N PHE A 23 8.23 -4.89 3.02
CA PHE A 23 8.29 -3.88 1.96
C PHE A 23 9.40 -2.84 2.23
N LEU A 24 9.41 -2.28 3.44
CA LEU A 24 10.37 -1.24 3.84
C LEU A 24 11.80 -1.78 3.87
N CYS A 25 12.02 -2.96 4.46
CA CYS A 25 13.34 -3.59 4.51
C CYS A 25 13.85 -3.99 3.12
N LEU A 26 12.99 -4.56 2.25
CA LEU A 26 13.38 -4.85 0.86
C LEU A 26 13.70 -3.58 0.11
N TYR A 27 12.89 -2.53 0.25
CA TYR A 27 13.13 -1.24 -0.38
C TYR A 27 14.49 -0.65 0.06
N LEU A 28 14.76 -0.61 1.36
CA LEU A 28 16.03 -0.13 1.93
C LEU A 28 17.23 -0.99 1.53
N ALA A 29 17.12 -2.32 1.61
CA ALA A 29 18.21 -3.23 1.24
C ALA A 29 18.55 -3.12 -0.26
N THR A 30 17.51 -3.09 -1.11
CA THR A 30 17.65 -2.92 -2.56
C THR A 30 18.28 -1.58 -2.89
N SER A 31 17.84 -0.53 -2.21
CA SER A 31 18.39 0.83 -2.30
C SER A 31 19.90 0.88 -1.96
N LEU A 32 20.30 0.23 -0.87
CA LEU A 32 21.69 0.26 -0.39
C LEU A 32 22.63 -0.56 -1.27
N ILE A 33 22.15 -1.71 -1.78
CA ILE A 33 22.94 -2.65 -2.57
C ILE A 33 23.15 -2.14 -4.00
N ILE A 34 22.11 -1.60 -4.63
CA ILE A 34 22.16 -1.28 -6.05
C ILE A 34 22.84 0.07 -6.32
N ASN A 35 22.98 0.96 -5.33
CA ASN A 35 23.58 2.32 -5.46
C ASN A 35 23.06 3.15 -6.65
N ASP A 36 21.97 2.68 -7.28
CA ASP A 36 21.34 3.21 -8.47
C ASP A 36 19.82 3.01 -8.25
N PHE A 37 19.29 3.88 -7.39
CA PHE A 37 17.89 3.94 -6.93
C PHE A 37 16.86 3.95 -8.06
N TYR A 38 17.30 4.12 -9.30
CA TYR A 38 16.46 4.31 -10.47
C TYR A 38 15.96 3.02 -11.10
N LYS A 39 16.61 1.86 -10.85
CA LYS A 39 16.27 0.63 -11.57
C LYS A 39 15.21 -0.25 -10.92
N VAL A 40 14.98 -0.13 -9.62
CA VAL A 40 13.99 -0.96 -8.94
C VAL A 40 12.81 -0.08 -8.55
N PRO A 41 11.81 0.09 -9.46
CA PRO A 41 10.66 0.91 -9.18
C PRO A 41 9.93 0.41 -7.92
N ILE A 42 9.37 1.36 -7.15
CA ILE A 42 8.54 1.11 -5.96
C ILE A 42 7.50 0.00 -6.19
N THR A 43 6.99 -0.11 -7.42
CA THR A 43 6.08 -1.16 -7.87
C THR A 43 6.62 -2.57 -7.65
N VAL A 44 7.91 -2.84 -7.88
CA VAL A 44 8.51 -4.18 -7.71
C VAL A 44 8.56 -4.57 -6.23
N ALA A 45 9.01 -3.66 -5.37
CA ALA A 45 9.02 -3.89 -3.93
C ALA A 45 7.59 -4.12 -3.39
N PHE A 46 6.62 -3.35 -3.89
CA PHE A 46 5.22 -3.48 -3.51
C PHE A 46 4.63 -4.82 -3.95
N LEU A 47 4.96 -5.29 -5.15
CA LEU A 47 4.49 -6.56 -5.69
C LEU A 47 5.02 -7.75 -4.88
N ILE A 48 6.32 -7.74 -4.53
CA ILE A 48 6.93 -8.78 -3.69
C ILE A 48 6.31 -8.78 -2.29
N SER A 49 6.10 -7.61 -1.69
CA SER A 49 5.43 -7.50 -0.39
C SER A 49 3.98 -7.98 -0.43
N SER A 50 3.22 -7.65 -1.47
CA SER A 50 1.84 -8.13 -1.65
C SER A 50 1.79 -9.65 -1.77
N CYS A 51 2.71 -10.24 -2.54
CA CYS A 51 2.86 -11.70 -2.62
C CYS A 51 3.18 -12.29 -1.23
N TYR A 52 4.12 -11.70 -0.50
CA TYR A 52 4.48 -12.11 0.85
C TYR A 52 3.29 -12.02 1.84
N ALA A 53 2.46 -10.98 1.75
CA ALA A 53 1.25 -10.79 2.56
C ALA A 53 0.23 -11.93 2.37
N ILE A 54 0.05 -12.36 1.12
CA ILE A 54 -0.86 -13.46 0.78
C ILE A 54 -0.29 -14.81 1.29
N VAL A 55 1.04 -14.98 1.22
CA VAL A 55 1.72 -16.20 1.69
C VAL A 55 1.69 -16.32 3.22
N ILE A 56 1.94 -15.23 3.97
CA ILE A 56 2.00 -15.25 5.44
C ILE A 56 0.61 -15.42 6.10
N THR A 57 -0.47 -15.19 5.35
CA THR A 57 -1.84 -15.51 5.77
C THR A 57 -2.02 -17.04 5.82
N ARG A 58 -1.39 -17.73 6.78
CA ARG A 58 -1.42 -19.20 6.94
C ARG A 58 -2.81 -19.70 7.36
N GLY A 59 -3.17 -20.91 6.89
CA GLY A 59 -4.29 -21.71 7.44
C GLY A 59 -5.61 -21.73 6.64
N LEU A 60 -5.73 -20.94 5.57
CA LEU A 60 -6.95 -20.87 4.75
C LEU A 60 -6.67 -21.16 3.26
N LYS A 61 -7.70 -21.58 2.51
CA LYS A 61 -7.64 -21.77 1.04
C LYS A 61 -7.13 -20.50 0.35
N PRO A 62 -6.37 -20.59 -0.77
CA PRO A 62 -5.83 -19.43 -1.47
C PRO A 62 -6.88 -18.39 -1.81
N GLU A 63 -8.09 -18.81 -2.21
CA GLU A 63 -9.22 -17.92 -2.49
C GLU A 63 -9.63 -17.08 -1.27
N GLN A 64 -9.65 -17.68 -0.08
CA GLN A 64 -10.05 -17.00 1.15
C GLN A 64 -8.99 -15.99 1.61
N ARG A 65 -7.69 -16.28 1.36
CA ARG A 65 -6.59 -15.35 1.65
C ARG A 65 -6.67 -14.10 0.78
N ILE A 66 -6.88 -14.31 -0.52
CA ILE A 66 -7.06 -13.22 -1.48
C ILE A 66 -8.33 -12.43 -1.15
N TYR A 67 -9.43 -13.11 -0.82
CA TYR A 67 -10.67 -12.46 -0.41
C TYR A 67 -10.46 -11.58 0.84
N GLN A 68 -9.80 -12.09 1.88
CA GLN A 68 -9.51 -11.32 3.10
C GLN A 68 -8.62 -10.11 2.84
N PHE A 69 -7.58 -10.29 2.01
CA PHE A 69 -6.69 -9.21 1.58
C PHE A 69 -7.47 -8.14 0.78
N SER A 70 -8.30 -8.55 -0.17
CA SER A 70 -9.14 -7.67 -0.98
C SER A 70 -10.19 -6.95 -0.17
N VAL A 71 -10.84 -7.60 0.81
CA VAL A 71 -11.79 -6.95 1.73
C VAL A 71 -11.10 -5.93 2.62
N GLY A 72 -9.88 -6.23 3.09
CA GLY A 72 -9.06 -5.28 3.83
C GLY A 72 -8.66 -4.06 2.99
N ALA A 73 -8.22 -4.29 1.75
CA ALA A 73 -7.85 -3.24 0.80
C ALA A 73 -9.07 -2.42 0.33
N SER A 74 -10.24 -3.04 0.23
CA SER A 74 -11.50 -2.40 -0.18
C SER A 74 -12.20 -1.63 0.95
N ASN A 75 -11.49 -1.27 2.03
CA ASN A 75 -12.04 -0.40 3.05
C ASN A 75 -12.33 0.99 2.46
N LYS A 76 -13.49 1.56 2.77
CA LYS A 76 -13.93 2.86 2.21
C LYS A 76 -12.87 3.95 2.37
N ASN A 77 -12.19 4.04 3.52
CA ASN A 77 -11.15 5.05 3.74
C ASN A 77 -9.93 4.84 2.85
N ILE A 78 -9.47 3.59 2.72
CA ILE A 78 -8.31 3.22 1.89
C ILE A 78 -8.65 3.48 0.41
N MET A 79 -9.84 3.08 -0.03
CA MET A 79 -10.30 3.31 -1.40
C MET A 79 -10.38 4.82 -1.71
N LEU A 80 -10.84 5.63 -0.76
CA LEU A 80 -10.92 7.09 -0.91
C LEU A 80 -9.50 7.71 -1.04
N MET A 81 -8.52 7.24 -0.25
CA MET A 81 -7.12 7.65 -0.39
C MET A 81 -6.58 7.31 -1.79
N ILE A 82 -6.87 6.11 -2.31
CA ILE A 82 -6.45 5.68 -3.65
C ILE A 82 -7.06 6.60 -4.72
N TRP A 83 -8.35 6.90 -4.65
CA TRP A 83 -9.02 7.80 -5.60
C TRP A 83 -8.39 9.20 -5.61
N ILE A 84 -8.14 9.78 -4.43
CA ILE A 84 -7.50 11.10 -4.33
C ILE A 84 -6.09 11.06 -4.93
N PHE A 85 -5.32 9.99 -4.68
CA PHE A 85 -3.96 9.87 -5.21
C PHE A 85 -3.94 9.72 -6.73
N ILE A 86 -4.84 8.92 -7.30
CA ILE A 86 -4.98 8.74 -8.75
C ILE A 86 -5.40 10.05 -9.41
N LEU A 87 -6.42 10.74 -8.88
CA LEU A 87 -6.89 12.02 -9.40
C LEU A 87 -5.79 13.10 -9.32
N ALA A 88 -5.05 13.16 -8.21
CA ALA A 88 -3.93 14.07 -8.04
C ALA A 88 -2.78 13.77 -9.03
N GLY A 89 -2.45 12.50 -9.24
CA GLY A 89 -1.43 12.10 -10.21
C GLY A 89 -1.82 12.45 -11.64
N ALA A 90 -3.07 12.18 -12.04
CA ALA A 90 -3.60 12.56 -13.34
C ALA A 90 -3.61 14.09 -13.52
N PHE A 91 -4.05 14.83 -12.50
CA PHE A 91 -4.03 16.30 -12.52
C PHE A 91 -2.61 16.87 -12.64
N ALA A 92 -1.65 16.35 -11.89
CA ALA A 92 -0.25 16.78 -11.96
C ALA A 92 0.34 16.56 -13.36
N GLN A 93 0.00 15.45 -14.02
CA GLN A 93 0.40 15.23 -15.42
C GLN A 93 -0.25 16.23 -16.38
N SER A 94 -1.55 16.45 -16.26
CA SER A 94 -2.27 17.42 -17.11
C SER A 94 -1.74 18.84 -16.93
N ALA A 95 -1.50 19.28 -15.69
CA ALA A 95 -0.94 20.59 -15.38
C ALA A 95 0.48 20.76 -15.97
N LYS A 96 1.33 19.73 -15.82
CA LYS A 96 2.67 19.73 -16.42
C LYS A 96 2.61 19.83 -17.95
N GLN A 97 1.66 19.16 -18.60
CA GLN A 97 1.48 19.26 -20.06
C GLN A 97 1.04 20.67 -20.49
N MET A 98 0.18 21.33 -19.71
CA MET A 98 -0.25 22.71 -19.97
C MET A 98 0.92 23.69 -19.81
N GLU A 99 1.74 23.54 -18.78
CA GLU A 99 2.92 24.38 -18.57
C GLU A 99 3.92 24.27 -19.74
N LEU A 100 4.19 23.05 -20.22
CA LEU A 100 5.06 22.81 -21.39
C LEU A 100 4.47 23.24 -22.75
N SER A 101 3.18 23.59 -22.82
CA SER A 101 2.52 24.06 -24.05
C SER A 101 2.27 25.57 -24.08
N THR A 102 2.75 26.30 -23.08
CA THR A 102 2.86 27.77 -23.14
C THR A 102 4.12 28.13 -23.94
N PRO A 103 4.00 28.73 -25.14
CA PRO A 103 5.18 29.29 -25.81
C PRO A 103 5.73 30.45 -24.95
N GLN A 104 7.05 30.49 -24.78
CA GLN A 104 7.78 31.67 -24.29
C GLN A 104 7.47 32.90 -25.16
#